data_AF-A0A852AD62-F1
#
_entry.id   AF-A0A852AD62-F1
#
_cell.length_a   1.000
_cell.length_b   1.000
_cell.length_c   1.000
_cell.angle_alpha   90.00
_cell.angle_beta   90.00
_cell.angle_gamma   90.00
#
_symmetry.space_group_name_H-M   'P 1'
#
loop_
_entity.id
_entity.type
_entity.pdbx_description
1 polymer ?
#
loop_
_entity_poly.entity_id
_entity_poly.type
_entity_poly.pdbx_seq_one_letter_code
_entity_poly.pdbx_strand_id
1 'polypeptide(L)'
;EKAYQVRDTAIESSVVTKVKGVGRYAGQVMDTADYVTPPQGTSVFVVVTKQIRTEDQAQGVCPESEAAFHCSADRDCRELSPGTSNGLLTGRCVPYNATLRTCEIQGWCPPEVDTVDVPVMLEAENFTLLIKNSIRFPLFGFEKTNLPPPGSGVELGRCRFHPQ
;
A
#
# COMPACT_ATOMS: atom_id res chain seq x y z
N GLU A 1 -13.11 19.70 -37.20
CA GLU A 1 -11.66 19.54 -37.46
C GLU A 1 -10.70 20.65 -37.01
N LYS A 2 -11.04 21.95 -36.98
CA LYS A 2 -10.03 23.01 -36.64
C LYS A 2 -8.74 22.90 -37.48
N ALA A 3 -8.86 22.60 -38.77
CA ALA A 3 -7.74 22.35 -39.69
C ALA A 3 -6.83 23.58 -39.93
N TYR A 4 -7.28 24.77 -39.51
CA TYR A 4 -6.48 26.00 -39.54
C TYR A 4 -5.54 26.14 -38.33
N GLN A 5 -5.55 25.20 -37.38
CA GLN A 5 -4.74 25.23 -36.16
C GLN A 5 -3.67 24.13 -36.17
N VAL A 6 -2.46 24.46 -35.73
CA VAL A 6 -1.42 23.49 -35.41
C VAL A 6 -1.76 22.81 -34.08
N ARG A 7 -1.49 21.50 -33.97
CA ARG A 7 -1.74 20.71 -32.76
C ARG A 7 -0.42 20.18 -32.21
N ASP A 8 -0.27 20.28 -30.89
CA ASP A 8 0.81 19.63 -30.15
C ASP A 8 0.19 18.51 -29.29
N THR A 9 0.71 17.30 -29.43
CA THR A 9 0.31 16.12 -28.65
C THR A 9 1.42 15.62 -27.72
N ALA A 10 2.63 16.16 -27.82
CA ALA A 10 3.78 15.79 -27.01
C ALA A 10 3.80 16.64 -25.73
N ILE A 11 2.78 16.48 -24.90
CA ILE A 11 2.66 17.20 -23.63
C ILE A 11 3.73 16.71 -22.63
N GLU A 12 4.44 17.65 -22.03
CA GLU A 12 5.30 17.38 -20.88
C GLU A 12 4.49 17.62 -19.59
N SER A 13 4.57 16.69 -18.64
CA SER A 13 3.79 16.76 -17.40
C SER A 13 4.64 16.38 -16.19
N SER A 14 4.49 17.16 -15.12
CA SER A 14 5.08 16.87 -13.80
C SER A 14 3.99 16.91 -12.74
N VAL A 15 3.97 15.91 -11.86
CA VAL A 15 2.97 15.76 -10.80
C VAL A 15 3.68 15.60 -9.47
N VAL A 16 3.25 16.40 -8.49
CA VAL A 16 3.66 16.28 -7.09
C VAL A 16 2.41 16.13 -6.25
N THR A 17 2.39 15.13 -5.37
CA THR A 17 1.26 14.83 -4.51
C THR A 17 1.62 15.01 -3.04
N LYS A 18 0.62 15.34 -2.22
CA LYS A 18 0.76 15.38 -0.76
C LYS A 18 -0.56 15.01 -0.10
N VAL A 19 -0.54 13.94 0.68
CA VAL A 19 -1.68 13.55 1.51
C VAL A 19 -1.60 14.29 2.86
N LYS A 20 -2.76 14.60 3.44
CA LYS A 20 -2.89 15.09 4.81
C LYS A 20 -4.08 14.44 5.49
N GLY A 21 -3.86 14.01 6.72
CA GLY A 21 -4.85 13.33 7.54
C GLY A 21 -4.20 12.78 8.80
N VAL A 22 -5.03 12.47 9.78
CA VAL A 22 -4.63 11.73 10.98
C VAL A 22 -5.76 10.75 11.27
N GLY A 23 -5.43 9.49 11.50
CA GLY A 23 -6.38 8.44 11.83
C GLY A 23 -5.98 7.70 13.10
N ARG A 24 -6.89 6.87 13.62
CA ARG A 24 -6.57 5.94 14.71
C ARG A 24 -6.66 4.51 14.19
N TYR A 25 -5.62 3.73 14.43
CA TYR A 25 -5.56 2.33 14.04
C TYR A 25 -4.88 1.51 15.13
N ALA A 26 -5.47 0.37 15.52
CA ALA A 26 -4.94 -0.51 16.55
C ALA A 26 -4.53 0.21 17.87
N GLY A 27 -5.32 1.21 18.29
CA GLY A 27 -5.05 2.00 19.50
C GLY A 27 -3.95 3.06 19.36
N GLN A 28 -3.35 3.20 18.19
CA GLN A 28 -2.30 4.17 17.87
C GLN A 28 -2.84 5.28 16.96
N VAL A 29 -2.24 6.47 17.06
CA VAL A 29 -2.49 7.57 16.12
C VAL A 29 -1.52 7.41 14.95
N MET A 30 -2.06 7.43 13.73
CA MET A 30 -1.30 7.27 12.49
C MET A 30 -1.35 8.57 11.68
N ASP A 31 -0.19 9.03 11.22
CA ASP A 31 -0.06 10.20 10.36
C ASP A 31 0.43 9.83 8.94
N THR A 32 0.67 10.85 8.12
CA THR A 32 1.06 10.68 6.72
C THR A 32 2.34 9.86 6.53
N ALA A 33 3.29 9.88 7.48
CA ALA A 33 4.50 9.08 7.41
C ALA A 33 4.24 7.58 7.68
N ASP A 34 3.15 7.25 8.36
CA ASP A 34 2.82 5.86 8.70
C ASP A 34 2.01 5.18 7.60
N TYR A 35 1.02 5.87 7.03
CA TYR A 35 0.05 5.26 6.10
C TYR A 35 0.32 5.57 4.62
N VAL A 36 1.22 6.49 4.24
CA VAL A 36 1.52 6.78 2.83
C VAL A 36 2.78 6.08 2.38
N THR A 37 2.66 5.25 1.33
CA THR A 37 3.81 4.57 0.72
C THR A 37 3.75 4.59 -0.81
N PRO A 38 4.87 4.85 -1.51
CA PRO A 38 6.13 5.33 -0.96
C PRO A 38 6.06 6.86 -0.67
N PRO A 39 6.92 7.43 0.19
CA PRO A 39 6.70 8.75 0.79
C PRO A 39 7.07 9.95 -0.12
N GLN A 40 7.60 9.72 -1.33
CA GLN A 40 8.19 10.77 -2.16
C GLN A 40 7.16 11.71 -2.81
N GLY A 41 5.86 11.41 -2.73
CA GLY A 41 4.81 12.28 -3.29
C GLY A 41 4.85 12.33 -4.82
N THR A 42 5.10 11.20 -5.47
CA THR A 42 5.05 11.09 -6.93
C THR A 42 3.60 10.98 -7.43
N SER A 43 3.40 10.71 -8.72
CA SER A 43 2.08 10.45 -9.28
C SER A 43 1.44 9.14 -8.78
N VAL A 44 2.20 8.27 -8.11
CA VAL A 44 1.73 6.97 -7.61
C VAL A 44 2.07 6.84 -6.13
N PHE A 45 1.04 6.64 -5.32
CA PHE A 45 1.15 6.41 -3.88
C PHE A 45 -0.03 5.55 -3.42
N VAL A 46 0.11 4.96 -2.25
CA VAL A 46 -0.90 4.15 -1.57
C VAL A 46 -1.20 4.78 -0.23
N VAL A 47 -2.47 4.84 0.14
CA VAL A 47 -2.93 5.13 1.50
C VAL A 47 -3.32 3.80 2.13
N VAL A 48 -2.54 3.34 3.09
CA VAL A 48 -2.79 2.09 3.82
C VAL A 48 -3.98 2.30 4.75
N THR A 49 -5.06 1.57 4.52
CA THR A 49 -6.31 1.68 5.28
C THR A 49 -6.57 0.48 6.19
N LYS A 50 -5.87 -0.64 5.97
CA LYS A 50 -5.98 -1.88 6.74
C LYS A 50 -4.58 -2.50 6.85
N GLN A 51 -4.22 -3.04 8.02
CA GLN A 51 -2.93 -3.68 8.24
C GLN A 51 -3.07 -4.88 9.17
N ILE A 52 -2.52 -6.02 8.75
CA ILE A 52 -2.26 -7.17 9.61
C ILE A 52 -0.81 -7.05 10.08
N ARG A 53 -0.60 -7.07 11.39
CA ARG A 53 0.74 -6.91 11.99
C ARG A 53 1.18 -8.22 12.61
N THR A 54 2.36 -8.67 12.21
CA THR A 54 3.05 -9.80 12.85
C THR A 54 4.29 -9.24 13.52
N GLU A 55 4.17 -8.96 14.83
CA GLU A 55 5.22 -8.32 15.61
C GLU A 55 6.31 -9.33 16.04
N ASP A 56 7.48 -8.79 16.42
CA ASP A 56 8.60 -9.54 17.00
C ASP A 56 9.09 -10.73 16.17
N GLN A 57 8.98 -10.66 14.85
CA GLN A 57 9.51 -11.70 13.98
C GLN A 57 11.04 -11.78 14.10
N ALA A 58 11.53 -13.01 14.25
CA ALA A 58 12.95 -13.33 14.25
C ALA A 58 13.24 -14.46 13.27
N GLN A 59 14.48 -14.53 12.77
CA GLN A 59 14.92 -15.67 11.97
C GLN A 59 14.93 -16.94 12.83
N GLY A 60 14.19 -17.95 12.39
CA GLY A 60 14.03 -19.17 13.14
C GLY A 60 13.34 -20.27 12.35
N VAL A 61 12.87 -21.27 13.10
CA VAL A 61 12.14 -22.42 12.58
C VAL A 61 10.82 -22.50 13.34
N CYS A 62 9.70 -22.57 12.62
CA CYS A 62 8.36 -22.54 13.19
C CYS A 62 7.35 -23.28 12.29
N PRO A 63 6.21 -23.75 12.85
CA PRO A 63 5.10 -24.24 12.05
C PRO A 63 4.51 -23.13 11.17
N GLU A 64 4.12 -23.47 9.95
CA GLU A 64 3.38 -22.59 9.04
C GLU A 64 1.96 -22.30 9.58
N SER A 65 1.44 -21.10 9.33
CA SER A 65 0.11 -20.64 9.81
C SER A 65 -1.03 -20.99 8.85
N GLU A 66 -0.73 -21.09 7.56
CA GLU A 66 -1.72 -21.28 6.51
C GLU A 66 -2.29 -22.71 6.47
N ALA A 67 -3.61 -22.81 6.35
CA ALA A 67 -4.31 -24.10 6.36
C ALA A 67 -3.89 -25.03 5.20
N ALA A 68 -3.41 -24.45 4.10
CA ALA A 68 -2.89 -25.18 2.95
C ALA A 68 -1.66 -26.06 3.28
N PHE A 69 -0.96 -25.78 4.38
CA PHE A 69 0.22 -26.54 4.83
C PHE A 69 -0.09 -27.51 5.96
N HIS A 70 -1.37 -27.87 6.15
CA HIS A 70 -1.75 -28.97 7.03
C HIS A 70 -1.03 -30.25 6.63
N CYS A 71 -0.46 -30.94 7.61
CA CYS A 71 0.26 -32.19 7.40
C CYS A 71 -0.14 -33.23 8.44
N SER A 72 -0.09 -34.50 8.04
CA SER A 72 -0.21 -35.64 8.96
C SER A 72 1.14 -36.32 9.20
N ALA A 73 2.05 -36.26 8.22
CA ALA A 73 3.40 -36.81 8.31
C ALA A 73 4.43 -35.94 7.57
N ASP A 74 5.71 -36.11 7.93
CA ASP A 74 6.84 -35.37 7.35
C ASP A 74 6.93 -35.46 5.82
N ARG A 75 6.47 -36.57 5.22
CA ARG A 75 6.45 -36.75 3.76
C ARG A 75 5.56 -35.73 3.04
N ASP A 76 4.46 -35.33 3.68
CA ASP A 76 3.50 -34.40 3.09
C ASP A 76 4.19 -33.03 2.86
N CYS A 77 5.12 -32.68 3.75
CA CYS A 77 5.93 -31.46 3.69
C CYS A 77 7.10 -31.50 2.69
N ARG A 78 7.43 -32.67 2.14
CA ARG A 78 8.49 -32.83 1.12
C ARG A 78 7.94 -32.78 -0.31
N GLU A 79 6.67 -33.11 -0.47
CA GLU A 79 5.96 -33.11 -1.75
C GLU A 79 5.38 -31.73 -2.09
N LEU A 80 5.28 -30.83 -1.10
CA LEU A 80 4.82 -29.45 -1.25
C LEU A 80 5.83 -28.58 -2.01
N SER A 81 5.31 -27.73 -2.91
CA SER A 81 6.13 -26.79 -3.68
C SER A 81 6.60 -25.61 -2.81
N PRO A 82 7.90 -25.26 -2.78
CA PRO A 82 8.43 -24.21 -1.90
C PRO A 82 7.95 -22.79 -2.21
N GLY A 83 7.36 -22.56 -3.39
CA GLY A 83 7.04 -21.21 -3.87
C GLY A 83 5.84 -20.54 -3.22
N THR A 84 5.07 -21.25 -2.39
CA THR A 84 3.83 -20.75 -1.79
C THR A 84 3.87 -20.63 -0.27
N SER A 85 4.95 -21.07 0.40
CA SER A 85 5.08 -20.98 1.86
C SER A 85 5.70 -19.66 2.31
N ASN A 86 5.48 -19.28 3.58
CA ASN A 86 6.04 -18.05 4.15
C ASN A 86 7.54 -18.17 4.46
N GLY A 87 8.11 -19.37 4.35
CA GLY A 87 9.53 -19.64 4.49
C GLY A 87 9.96 -20.89 3.73
N LEU A 88 11.20 -21.35 3.97
CA LEU A 88 11.72 -22.57 3.35
C LEU A 88 11.20 -23.81 4.11
N LEU A 89 10.50 -24.71 3.43
CA LEU A 89 10.04 -25.97 4.02
C LEU A 89 11.23 -26.83 4.48
N THR A 90 11.25 -27.22 5.75
CA THR A 90 12.25 -28.13 6.32
C THR A 90 11.94 -29.60 6.01
N GLY A 91 10.70 -29.89 5.60
CA GLY A 91 10.21 -31.24 5.34
C GLY A 91 9.77 -32.00 6.61
N ARG A 92 9.54 -31.29 7.73
CA ARG A 92 9.02 -31.86 8.99
C ARG A 92 7.59 -31.39 9.25
N CYS A 93 6.78 -32.26 9.84
CA CYS A 93 5.39 -31.98 10.21
C CYS A 93 5.26 -31.77 11.72
N VAL A 94 5.09 -30.52 12.14
CA VAL A 94 5.13 -30.13 13.57
C VAL A 94 3.77 -29.59 14.04
N PRO A 95 3.44 -29.69 15.33
CA PRO A 95 2.19 -29.14 15.84
C PRO A 95 2.20 -27.60 15.80
N TYR A 96 1.20 -27.01 15.14
CA TYR A 96 0.92 -25.58 15.20
C TYR A 96 0.13 -25.24 16.47
N ASN A 97 -0.89 -26.04 16.78
CA ASN A 97 -1.63 -25.98 18.04
C ASN A 97 -2.00 -27.41 18.50
N ALA A 98 -2.85 -27.54 19.53
CA ALA A 98 -3.21 -28.84 20.09
C ALA A 98 -3.94 -29.79 19.10
N THR A 99 -4.61 -29.26 18.09
CA THR A 99 -5.43 -30.01 17.13
C THR A 99 -4.91 -29.98 15.69
N LEU A 100 -4.04 -29.01 15.37
CA LEU A 100 -3.56 -28.74 14.02
C LEU A 100 -2.04 -28.93 13.95
N ARG A 101 -1.60 -29.67 12.94
CA ARG A 101 -0.19 -29.84 12.58
C ARG A 101 0.04 -29.25 11.20
N THR A 102 1.12 -28.51 11.04
CA THR A 102 1.51 -27.88 9.78
C THR A 102 2.98 -28.11 9.50
N CYS A 103 3.36 -27.90 8.25
CA CYS A 103 4.75 -28.06 7.85
C CYS A 103 5.64 -27.01 8.54
N GLU A 104 6.79 -27.47 9.00
CA GLU A 104 7.82 -26.63 9.64
C GLU A 104 8.61 -25.89 8.56
N ILE A 105 8.67 -24.56 8.69
CA ILE A 105 9.40 -23.66 7.82
C ILE A 105 10.59 -23.02 8.54
N GLN A 106 11.62 -22.70 7.79
CA GLN A 106 12.73 -21.86 8.21
C GLN A 106 12.58 -20.48 7.55
N GLY A 107 12.51 -19.43 8.36
CA GLY A 107 12.26 -18.07 7.88
C GLY A 107 11.98 -17.10 9.03
N TRP A 108 11.17 -16.07 8.75
CA TRP A 108 10.69 -15.14 9.76
C TRP A 108 9.58 -15.78 10.60
N CYS A 109 9.82 -15.94 11.89
CA CYS A 109 8.93 -16.60 12.84
C CYS A 109 8.50 -15.64 13.96
N PRO A 110 7.22 -15.66 14.38
CA PRO A 110 6.14 -16.49 13.84
C PRO A 110 5.68 -16.02 12.44
N PRO A 111 5.13 -16.92 11.59
CA PRO A 111 4.59 -16.53 10.29
C PRO A 111 3.33 -15.68 10.46
N GLU A 112 3.00 -14.91 9.42
CA GLU A 112 1.79 -14.08 9.40
C GLU A 112 0.53 -14.93 9.48
N VAL A 113 -0.50 -14.45 10.19
CA VAL A 113 -1.81 -15.13 10.28
C VAL A 113 -2.87 -14.26 9.60
N ASP A 114 -3.24 -14.59 8.36
CA ASP A 114 -4.20 -13.82 7.55
C ASP A 114 -5.68 -14.18 7.84
N THR A 115 -5.93 -15.04 8.83
CA THR A 115 -7.29 -15.42 9.26
C THR A 115 -7.91 -14.45 10.27
N VAL A 116 -7.16 -13.42 10.69
CA VAL A 116 -7.62 -12.46 11.69
C VAL A 116 -8.43 -11.34 11.03
N ASP A 117 -9.63 -11.10 11.54
CA ASP A 117 -10.42 -9.95 11.12
C ASP A 117 -9.87 -8.67 11.77
N VAL A 118 -9.16 -7.85 10.98
CA VAL A 118 -8.65 -6.55 11.41
C VAL A 118 -9.50 -5.42 10.83
N PRO A 119 -9.81 -4.37 11.62
CA PRO A 119 -10.66 -3.28 11.18
C PRO A 119 -9.99 -2.44 10.07
N VAL A 120 -10.78 -1.57 9.46
CA VAL A 120 -10.31 -0.54 8.51
C VAL A 120 -10.24 0.81 9.23
N MET A 121 -9.25 1.63 8.89
CA MET A 121 -9.12 3.02 9.36
C MET A 121 -10.15 3.91 8.66
N LEU A 122 -11.33 4.05 9.26
CA LEU A 122 -12.45 4.81 8.68
C LEU A 122 -12.14 6.30 8.50
N GLU A 123 -11.26 6.87 9.33
CA GLU A 123 -10.85 8.27 9.23
C GLU A 123 -10.15 8.59 7.89
N ALA A 124 -9.62 7.57 7.21
CA ALA A 124 -8.98 7.72 5.90
C ALA A 124 -9.92 8.30 4.83
N GLU A 125 -11.24 8.10 4.96
CA GLU A 125 -12.25 8.68 4.07
C GLU A 125 -12.23 10.22 4.09
N ASN A 126 -11.79 10.81 5.20
CA ASN A 126 -11.73 12.26 5.39
C ASN A 126 -10.35 12.87 5.10
N PHE A 127 -9.38 12.06 4.66
CA PHE A 127 -8.07 12.57 4.31
C PHE A 127 -8.14 13.44 3.05
N THR A 128 -7.17 14.34 2.90
CA THR A 128 -7.09 15.25 1.76
C THR A 128 -5.87 14.94 0.93
N LEU A 129 -6.02 15.04 -0.39
CA LEU A 129 -4.95 14.86 -1.36
C LEU A 129 -4.76 16.16 -2.13
N LEU A 130 -3.59 16.78 -1.96
CA LEU A 130 -3.14 17.85 -2.83
C LEU A 130 -2.47 17.24 -4.06
N ILE A 131 -2.94 17.60 -5.25
CA ILE A 131 -2.31 17.28 -6.53
C ILE A 131 -1.82 18.59 -7.15
N LYS A 132 -0.50 18.77 -7.25
CA LYS A 132 0.11 19.85 -8.02
C LYS A 132 0.57 19.27 -9.36
N ASN A 133 -0.13 19.61 -10.43
CA ASN A 133 0.23 19.25 -11.78
C ASN A 133 0.69 20.49 -12.56
N SER A 134 1.83 20.36 -13.23
CA SER A 134 2.38 21.37 -14.15
C SER A 134 2.51 20.72 -15.52
N ILE A 135 1.99 21.39 -16.55
CA ILE A 135 2.04 20.95 -17.93
C ILE A 135 2.78 21.95 -18.80
N ARG A 136 3.38 21.44 -19.86
CA ARG A 136 4.01 22.24 -20.90
C ARG A 136 3.68 21.68 -22.29
N PHE A 137 3.34 22.58 -23.22
CA PHE A 137 3.24 22.31 -24.65
C PHE A 137 4.45 22.95 -25.34
N PRO A 138 5.53 22.19 -25.59
CA PRO A 138 6.80 22.74 -26.06
C PRO A 138 6.67 23.45 -27.40
N LEU A 139 5.79 22.98 -28.30
CA LEU A 139 5.60 23.57 -29.63
C LEU A 139 5.15 25.03 -29.56
N PHE A 140 4.43 25.40 -28.50
CA PHE A 140 3.88 26.74 -28.31
C PHE A 140 4.61 27.54 -27.23
N GLY A 141 5.64 26.96 -26.58
CA GLY A 141 6.28 27.57 -25.42
C GLY A 141 5.29 27.87 -24.27
N PHE A 142 4.21 27.08 -24.16
CA PHE A 142 3.14 27.31 -23.21
C PHE A 142 3.32 26.44 -21.97
N GLU A 143 3.19 27.03 -20.80
CA GLU A 143 3.22 26.34 -19.51
C GLU A 143 2.02 26.74 -18.65
N LYS A 144 1.48 25.78 -17.89
CA LYS A 144 0.39 26.06 -16.93
C LYS A 144 0.40 25.06 -15.78
N THR A 145 -0.05 25.50 -14.63
CA THR A 145 -0.29 24.63 -13.46
C THR A 145 -1.78 24.62 -13.09
N ASN A 146 -2.24 23.54 -12.45
CA ASN A 146 -3.59 23.43 -11.92
C ASN A 146 -3.82 24.25 -10.64
N LEU A 147 -2.76 24.84 -10.07
CA LEU A 147 -2.89 25.72 -8.91
C LEU A 147 -3.46 27.08 -9.33
N PRO A 148 -4.34 27.67 -8.49
CA PRO A 148 -4.92 28.96 -8.78
C PRO A 148 -3.84 30.04 -8.79
N PRO A 149 -3.95 31.08 -9.65
CA PRO A 149 -2.94 32.11 -9.76
C PRO A 149 -2.85 32.94 -8.46
N PRO A 150 -1.70 33.58 -8.19
CA PRO A 150 -1.55 34.49 -7.06
C PRO A 150 -2.63 35.59 -7.11
N GLY A 151 -3.30 35.85 -5.99
CA GLY A 151 -4.34 36.88 -5.89
C GLY A 151 -5.75 36.46 -6.35
N SER A 152 -5.96 35.19 -6.72
CA SER A 152 -7.28 34.64 -7.11
C SER A 152 -8.31 34.55 -5.97
N GLY A 153 -7.92 34.86 -4.73
CA GLY A 153 -8.80 34.75 -3.54
C GLY A 153 -9.13 33.31 -3.12
N VAL A 154 -8.63 32.29 -3.85
CA VAL A 154 -8.85 30.89 -3.52
C VAL A 154 -7.94 30.47 -2.37
N GLU A 155 -8.52 30.26 -1.20
CA GLU A 155 -7.82 29.73 -0.04
C GLU A 155 -7.66 28.20 -0.14
N LEU A 156 -6.46 27.75 -0.51
CA LEU A 156 -6.10 26.32 -0.52
C LEU A 156 -6.32 25.62 0.83
N GLY A 157 -6.36 26.38 1.94
CA GLY A 157 -6.58 25.84 3.28
C GLY A 157 -8.02 25.40 3.58
N ARG A 158 -9.00 25.80 2.78
CA ARG A 158 -10.43 25.52 3.03
C ARG A 158 -11.17 24.91 1.85
N CYS A 159 -10.59 24.92 0.66
CA CYS A 159 -11.25 24.37 -0.53
C CYS A 159 -11.41 22.85 -0.45
N ARG A 160 -12.54 22.35 -0.95
CA ARG A 160 -12.74 20.93 -1.28
C ARG A 160 -13.11 20.85 -2.76
N PHE A 161 -12.43 19.97 -3.49
CA PHE A 161 -12.72 19.78 -4.91
C PHE A 161 -14.14 19.24 -5.09
N HIS A 162 -14.87 19.81 -6.04
CA HIS A 162 -16.13 19.30 -6.53
C HIS A 162 -16.13 19.48 -8.07
N PRO A 163 -16.62 18.50 -8.84
CA PRO A 163 -16.60 18.57 -10.30
C PRO A 163 -17.63 19.56 -10.89
N GLN A 164 -18.64 19.98 -10.12
CA GLN A 164 -19.65 20.97 -10.51
C GLN A 164 -19.48 22.27 -9.73
#